data_AF-A0A1G0DXS9-F1
#
_entry.id   AF-A0A1G0DXS9-F1
#
_cell.length_a   1.000
_cell.length_b   1.000
_cell.length_c   1.000
_cell.angle_alpha   90.00
_cell.angle_beta   90.00
_cell.angle_gamma   90.00
#
_symmetry.space_group_name_H-M   'P 1'
#
loop_
_entity.id
_entity.type
_entity.pdbx_description
1 polymer ?
#
loop_
_entity_poly.entity_id
_entity_poly.type
_entity_poly.pdbx_seq_one_letter_code
_entity_poly.pdbx_strand_id
1 'polypeptide(L)' 'MSIQGRLICGRQQTLSDNSHSLIGHSLVIYDLAPEASLHLQNAGLGAGRQFGCGIFMPYKIISGLE' A
#
# COMPACT_ATOMS: atom_id res chain seq x y z
N MET A 1 1.59 -17.18 1.05
CA MET A 1 2.84 -16.55 1.53
C MET A 1 2.45 -15.48 2.53
N SER A 2 3.06 -15.44 3.72
CA SER A 2 2.82 -14.37 4.70
C SER A 2 3.82 -13.25 4.44
N ILE A 3 3.35 -12.03 4.23
CA ILE A 3 4.21 -10.83 4.19
C ILE A 3 4.32 -10.32 5.63
N GLN A 4 5.54 -10.25 6.15
CA GLN A 4 5.86 -9.62 7.43
C GLN A 4 6.52 -8.27 7.15
N GLY A 5 6.00 -7.20 7.75
CA GLY A 5 6.49 -5.84 7.57
C GLY A 5 5.79 -4.88 8.50
N ARG A 6 6.38 -3.69 8.66
CA ARG A 6 5.82 -2.60 9.46
C ARG A 6 5.07 -1.61 8.57
N LEU A 7 4.11 -0.91 9.16
CA LEU A 7 3.15 -0.08 8.44
C LEU A 7 3.26 1.36 8.92
N ILE A 8 3.24 2.31 8.01
CA ILE A 8 2.91 3.71 8.29
C ILE A 8 1.61 4.00 7.56
N CYS A 9 0.57 4.26 8.35
CA CYS A 9 -0.74 4.65 7.82
C CYS A 9 -0.78 6.16 7.65
N GLY A 10 -0.99 6.61 6.42
CA GLY A 10 -1.16 8.00 6.09
C GLY A 10 -2.62 8.45 6.20
N ARG A 11 -2.88 9.59 5.55
CA ARG A 11 -4.18 10.24 5.57
C ARG A 11 -5.24 9.38 4.88
N GLN A 12 -6.44 9.35 5.47
CA GLN A 12 -7.62 8.79 4.81
C GLN A 12 -7.95 9.61 3.55
N GLN A 13 -8.26 8.90 2.47
CA GLN A 13 -8.73 9.47 1.22
C GLN A 13 -10.06 8.82 0.85
N THR A 14 -10.91 9.62 0.22
CA THR A 14 -12.17 9.15 -0.36
C THR A 14 -12.09 9.39 -1.86
N LEU A 15 -12.30 8.33 -2.62
CA LEU A 15 -12.51 8.39 -4.07
C LEU A 15 -14.00 8.13 -4.32
N SER A 16 -14.68 9.05 -4.97
CA SER A 16 -16.12 8.91 -5.24
C SER A 16 -16.46 9.33 -6.67
N ASP A 17 -17.41 8.62 -7.26
CA ASP A 17 -18.13 9.03 -8.45
C ASP A 17 -19.64 9.18 -8.14
N ASN A 18 -20.48 9.35 -9.17
CA ASN A 18 -21.92 9.55 -8.99
C ASN A 18 -22.67 8.32 -8.42
N SER A 19 -22.03 7.16 -8.28
CA SER A 19 -22.69 5.89 -7.93
C SER A 19 -21.97 5.15 -6.80
N HIS A 20 -20.68 5.40 -6.60
CA HIS A 20 -19.84 4.66 -5.66
C HIS A 20 -18.89 5.57 -4.91
N SER A 21 -18.59 5.19 -3.66
CA SER A 21 -17.56 5.81 -2.83
C SER A 21 -16.64 4.73 -2.26
N LEU A 22 -15.35 4.94 -2.42
CA LEU A 22 -14.28 4.10 -1.91
C LEU A 22 -13.48 4.90 -0.89
N ILE A 23 -13.36 4.37 0.32
CA ILE A 23 -12.54 4.95 1.38
C ILE A 23 -11.27 4.10 1.51
N GLY A 24 -10.12 4.77 1.56
CA GLY A 24 -8.83 4.11 1.71
C GLY A 24 -7.83 5.00 2.43
N HIS A 25 -6.64 4.46 2.67
CA HIS A 25 -5.52 5.18 3.28
C HIS A 25 -4.28 5.03 2.40
N SER A 26 -3.43 6.05 2.35
CA SER A 26 -2.07 5.84 1.86
C SER A 26 -1.30 4.99 2.86
N LEU A 27 -0.56 3.99 2.36
CA LEU A 27 0.21 3.07 3.19
C LEU A 27 1.66 3.06 2.71
N VAL A 28 2.59 3.16 3.65
CA VAL A 28 3.98 2.80 3.45
C VAL A 28 4.23 1.53 4.23
N ILE A 29 4.73 0.49 3.55
CA ILE A 29 5.14 -0.75 4.19
C ILE A 29 6.66 -0.83 4.08
N TYR A 30 7.31 -1.08 5.22
CA TYR A 30 8.76 -1.07 5.33
C TYR A 30 9.22 -2.27 6.17
N ASP A 31 10.54 -2.47 6.23
CA ASP A 31 11.14 -3.65 6.87
C ASP A 31 10.69 -4.97 6.21
N LEU A 32 10.59 -4.94 4.87
CA LEU A 32 10.20 -6.09 4.06
C LEU A 32 11.42 -6.85 3.58
N ALA A 33 11.37 -8.18 3.64
CA ALA A 33 12.26 -9.03 2.86
C ALA A 33 12.12 -8.70 1.35
N PRO A 34 13.19 -8.79 0.54
CA PRO A 34 13.15 -8.45 -0.88
C PRO A 34 12.03 -9.17 -1.65
N GLU A 35 11.81 -10.46 -1.38
CA GLU A 35 10.78 -11.27 -2.03
C GLU A 35 9.37 -10.83 -1.62
N ALA A 36 9.20 -10.45 -0.36
CA ALA A 36 7.93 -9.93 0.15
C ALA A 36 7.61 -8.56 -0.46
N SER A 37 8.63 -7.70 -0.66
CA SER A 37 8.51 -6.42 -1.34
C SER A 37 8.07 -6.58 -2.80
N LEU A 38 8.70 -7.51 -3.53
CA LEU A 38 8.30 -7.81 -4.91
C LEU A 38 6.90 -8.42 -5.00
N HIS A 39 6.57 -9.35 -4.09
CA HIS A 39 5.25 -9.95 -4.03
C HIS A 39 4.16 -8.90 -3.79
N LEU A 40 4.37 -7.98 -2.84
CA LEU A 40 3.46 -6.89 -2.53
C LEU A 40 3.24 -5.95 -3.73
N GLN A 41 4.30 -5.58 -4.44
CA GLN A 41 4.20 -4.74 -5.64
C GLN A 41 3.43 -5.42 -6.77
N ASN A 42 3.62 -6.73 -6.93
CA ASN A 42 2.90 -7.50 -7.94
C ASN A 42 1.42 -7.70 -7.57
N ALA A 43 1.14 -8.23 -6.37
CA ALA A 43 -0.20 -8.60 -5.93
C ALA A 43 -1.06 -7.39 -5.52
N GLY A 44 -0.44 -6.37 -4.93
CA GLY A 44 -1.14 -5.24 -4.31
C GLY A 44 -1.79 -5.62 -2.98
N LEU A 45 -2.62 -4.71 -2.45
CA LEU A 45 -3.38 -4.94 -1.20
C LEU A 45 -4.79 -4.36 -1.28
N GLY A 46 -5.78 -5.13 -0.84
CA GLY A 46 -7.17 -4.70 -0.77
C GLY A 46 -7.88 -4.70 -2.13
N ALA A 47 -8.96 -3.91 -2.22
CA ALA A 47 -9.84 -3.85 -3.38
C ALA A 47 -9.63 -2.56 -4.19
N GLY A 48 -10.36 -2.43 -5.30
CA GLY A 48 -10.39 -1.19 -6.09
C GLY A 48 -9.17 -0.98 -6.99
N ARG A 49 -8.44 -2.05 -7.37
CA ARG A 49 -7.26 -1.95 -8.24
C ARG A 49 -7.55 -1.31 -9.60
N GLN A 50 -8.75 -1.53 -10.14
CA GLN A 50 -9.23 -0.86 -11.36
C GLN A 50 -9.33 0.66 -11.24
N PHE A 51 -9.38 1.18 -10.01
CA PHE A 51 -9.41 2.62 -9.69
C PHE A 51 -8.05 3.13 -9.21
N GLY A 52 -6.99 2.33 -9.32
CA GLY A 52 -5.64 2.70 -8.87
C GLY A 52 -5.35 2.44 -7.39
N CYS A 53 -6.25 1.80 -6.64
CA CYS A 53 -6.05 1.49 -5.23
C CYS A 53 -5.24 0.20 -5.02
N GLY A 54 -4.58 0.10 -3.86
CA GLY A 54 -3.82 -1.10 -3.50
C GLY A 54 -2.53 -1.32 -4.29
N ILE A 55 -2.08 -0.32 -5.04
CA ILE A 55 -0.86 -0.37 -5.83
C ILE A 55 0.31 0.08 -4.97
N PHE A 56 1.39 -0.71 -4.96
CA PHE A 56 2.63 -0.38 -4.28
C PHE A 56 3.74 -0.13 -5.29
N MET A 57 4.50 0.91 -5.04
CA MET A 57 5.66 1.30 -5.82
C MET A 57 6.88 1.34 -4.91
N PRO A 58 8.11 1.14 -5.42
CA PRO A 58 9.31 1.40 -4.66
C PRO A 58 9.27 2.83 -4.13
N TYR A 59 9.18 2.95 -2.82
CA TYR A 59 9.13 4.20 -2.11
C TYR A 59 10.45 4.33 -1.37
N LYS A 60 11.02 5.54 -1.35
CA LYS A 60 12.35 5.89 -0.82
C LYS A 60 12.85 4.98 0.31
N ILE A 61 14.16 4.69 0.35
CA ILE A 61 14.78 4.04 1.51
C ILE A 61 14.44 4.88 2.74
N ILE A 62 13.79 4.26 3.72
CA ILE A 62 13.54 4.90 5.01
C ILE A 62 14.78 4.67 5.86
N SER A 63 15.66 5.67 5.89
CA SER A 63 16.81 5.72 6.79
C SER A 63 16.47 6.52 8.05
N GLY A 64 16.98 6.12 9.21
CA GLY A 64 16.83 6.87 10.47
C GLY A 64 15.56 6.59 11.27
N LEU A 65 14.97 5.40 11.12
CA LEU A 65 14.01 4.87 12.11
C LEU A 65 14.82 4.16 13.21
N GLU A 66 15.16 4.88 14.27
CA GLU A 66 15.65 4.30 15.53
C GLU A 66 14.50 3.73 16.36
#